data_AF-A0AAV4MZK4-F1
#
_entry.id   AF-A0AAV4MZK4-F1
#
_cell.length_a   1.000
_cell.length_b   1.000
_cell.length_c   1.000
_cell.angle_alpha   90.00
_cell.angle_beta   90.00
_cell.angle_gamma   90.00
#
_symmetry.space_group_name_H-M   'P 1'
#
loop_
_entity.id
_entity.type
_entity.pdbx_description
1 polymer ?
#
loop_
_entity_poly.entity_id
_entity_poly.type
_entity_poly.pdbx_seq_one_letter_code
_entity_poly.pdbx_strand_id
1 'polypeptide(L)'
;MAKTASRRENETSSGVPVINRVCLSVNGTLGGILEAFEYLLEKGYRPQRSFYIAFGHDEESHGWDGAQQISALLRSRNITLEYILDEGTFVLESMIPGIEFPLAMVSVSEKGRVNLELTVHDTPGHSSFPKKETPIVILAKALAKLEGDVFPTQFGKGPA
;
A
#
# COMPACT_ATOMS: atom_id res chain seq x y z
N MET A 1 33.01 24.66 -5.72
CA MET A 1 32.92 26.11 -5.50
C MET A 1 31.58 26.59 -6.02
N ALA A 2 30.83 27.26 -5.15
CA ALA A 2 29.54 27.94 -5.26
C ALA A 2 28.84 28.11 -6.62
N LYS A 3 27.50 27.95 -6.61
CA LYS A 3 26.61 29.13 -6.74
C LYS A 3 25.20 28.86 -6.20
N THR A 4 24.96 29.41 -5.02
CA THR A 4 23.65 29.76 -4.48
C THR A 4 22.92 30.68 -5.45
N ALA A 5 21.70 30.33 -5.85
CA ALA A 5 20.79 31.25 -6.54
C ALA A 5 19.66 31.61 -5.58
N SER A 6 19.85 32.72 -4.87
CA SER A 6 18.80 33.46 -4.18
C SER A 6 17.96 34.18 -5.24
N ARG A 7 16.65 33.96 -5.26
CA ARG A 7 15.69 34.95 -5.75
C ARG A 7 14.38 34.84 -4.98
N ARG A 8 14.08 35.88 -4.20
CA ARG A 8 12.74 36.17 -3.69
C ARG A 8 11.97 36.86 -4.80
N GLU A 9 10.78 36.35 -5.14
CA GLU A 9 9.69 37.14 -5.73
C GLU A 9 8.37 36.70 -5.08
N ASN A 10 7.53 37.69 -4.83
CA ASN A 10 6.35 37.70 -3.98
C ASN A 10 5.08 37.18 -4.69
N GLU A 11 4.15 36.75 -3.83
CA GLU A 11 2.68 36.91 -3.89
C GLU A 11 1.79 36.10 -4.88
N THR A 12 0.89 35.35 -4.23
CA THR A 12 -0.49 35.01 -4.62
C THR A 12 -0.74 34.02 -5.76
N SER A 13 -0.78 32.73 -5.39
CA SER A 13 -2.01 31.95 -5.58
C SER A 13 -2.12 30.98 -4.41
N SER A 14 -3.27 30.96 -3.74
CA SER A 14 -3.63 30.00 -2.70
C SER A 14 -3.88 28.61 -3.29
N GLY A 15 -2.91 28.09 -4.05
CA GLY A 15 -2.89 26.70 -4.48
C GLY A 15 -2.32 25.88 -3.34
N VAL A 16 -3.17 25.10 -2.67
CA VAL A 16 -2.68 23.95 -1.91
C VAL A 16 -1.76 23.17 -2.86
N PRO A 17 -0.48 22.93 -2.50
CA PRO A 17 0.39 22.13 -3.34
C PRO A 17 -0.24 20.74 -3.43
N VAL A 18 -0.81 20.47 -4.60
CA VAL A 18 -1.34 19.16 -4.96
C VAL A 18 -0.15 18.28 -5.27
N ILE A 19 0.24 17.47 -4.30
CA ILE A 19 1.37 16.56 -4.47
C ILE A 19 0.82 15.19 -4.85
N ASN A 20 1.21 14.75 -6.04
CA ASN A 20 0.83 13.47 -6.60
C ASN A 20 1.98 12.49 -6.32
N ARG A 21 1.75 11.45 -5.50
CA ARG A 21 2.74 10.36 -5.28
C ARG A 21 2.52 9.26 -6.31
N VAL A 22 3.61 8.67 -6.78
CA VAL A 22 3.63 7.33 -7.38
C VAL A 22 4.53 6.45 -6.49
N CYS A 23 3.93 5.45 -5.86
CA CYS A 23 4.60 4.31 -5.25
C CYS A 23 4.34 3.13 -6.17
N LEU A 24 5.36 2.34 -6.52
CA LEU A 24 5.10 1.21 -7.40
C LEU A 24 6.17 0.14 -7.21
N SER A 25 5.76 -0.98 -6.62
CA SER A 25 6.57 -2.17 -6.36
C SER A 25 6.10 -3.30 -7.28
N VAL A 26 6.52 -3.24 -8.54
CA VAL A 26 6.57 -4.40 -9.44
C VAL A 26 7.63 -4.07 -10.49
N ASN A 27 8.64 -4.91 -10.64
CA ASN A 27 9.87 -4.60 -11.39
C ASN A 27 9.63 -4.03 -12.80
N GLY A 28 8.56 -4.45 -13.49
CA GLY A 28 8.21 -3.94 -14.82
C GLY A 28 7.74 -2.47 -14.81
N THR A 29 6.95 -2.07 -13.83
CA THR A 29 6.42 -0.72 -13.76
C THR A 29 7.45 0.28 -13.25
N LEU A 30 8.38 -0.13 -12.39
CA LEU A 30 9.54 0.69 -12.02
C LEU A 30 10.31 1.15 -13.27
N GLY A 31 10.65 0.21 -14.15
CA GLY A 31 11.32 0.52 -15.42
C GLY A 31 10.48 1.45 -16.31
N GLY A 32 9.18 1.20 -16.42
CA GLY A 32 8.28 2.04 -17.19
C GLY A 32 8.17 3.48 -16.67
N ILE A 33 8.15 3.68 -15.35
CA ILE A 33 8.17 5.00 -14.72
C ILE A 33 9.49 5.70 -15.06
N LEU A 34 10.64 5.05 -14.83
CA LEU A 34 11.95 5.65 -15.06
C LEU A 34 12.13 6.04 -16.54
N GLU A 35 11.77 5.16 -17.48
CA GLU A 35 11.83 5.42 -18.92
C GLU A 35 10.93 6.59 -19.34
N ALA A 36 9.68 6.62 -18.86
CA ALA A 36 8.77 7.72 -19.14
C ALA A 36 9.32 9.06 -18.62
N PHE A 37 9.99 9.02 -17.46
CA PHE A 37 10.62 10.19 -16.88
C PHE A 37 11.83 10.68 -17.67
N GLU A 38 12.71 9.78 -18.08
CA GLU A 38 13.85 10.10 -18.95
C GLU A 38 13.35 10.74 -20.25
N TYR A 39 12.34 10.14 -20.90
CA TYR A 39 11.71 10.68 -22.09
C TYR A 39 11.16 12.10 -21.89
N LEU A 40 10.41 12.33 -20.81
CA LEU A 40 9.82 13.65 -20.53
C LEU A 40 10.89 14.71 -20.26
N LEU A 41 11.96 14.34 -19.54
CA LEU A 41 13.09 15.23 -19.26
C LEU A 41 13.84 15.61 -20.54
N GLU A 42 14.08 14.65 -21.43
CA GLU A 42 14.71 14.91 -22.74
C GLU A 42 13.88 15.86 -23.61
N LYS A 43 12.54 15.78 -23.53
CA LYS A 43 11.64 16.70 -24.24
C LYS A 43 11.51 18.07 -23.56
N GLY A 44 12.21 18.30 -22.45
CA GLY A 44 12.15 19.54 -21.69
C GLY A 44 10.78 19.78 -21.05
N TYR A 45 10.01 18.71 -20.79
CA TYR A 45 8.71 18.82 -20.16
C TYR A 45 8.85 19.43 -18.76
N ARG A 46 7.98 20.39 -18.46
CA ARG A 46 7.90 21.03 -17.14
C ARG A 46 6.54 20.77 -16.52
N PRO A 47 6.46 19.96 -15.46
CA PRO A 47 5.19 19.67 -14.81
C PRO A 47 4.65 20.94 -14.15
N GLN A 48 3.34 21.16 -14.24
CA GLN A 48 2.68 22.29 -13.57
C GLN A 48 2.59 22.10 -12.05
N ARG A 49 2.73 20.86 -11.57
CA ARG A 49 2.65 20.48 -10.16
C ARG A 49 3.87 19.66 -9.77
N SER A 50 4.29 19.80 -8.52
CA SER A 50 5.34 18.95 -7.96
C SER A 50 4.79 17.55 -7.69
N PHE A 51 5.61 16.54 -7.96
CA PHE A 51 5.34 15.16 -7.59
C PHE A 51 6.57 14.58 -6.89
N TYR A 52 6.35 13.48 -6.17
CA TYR A 52 7.43 12.67 -5.60
C TYR A 52 7.31 11.27 -6.16
N ILE A 53 8.47 10.71 -6.50
CA ILE A 53 8.59 9.30 -6.86
C ILE A 53 9.29 8.63 -5.69
N ALA A 54 8.66 7.56 -5.18
CA ALA A 54 9.11 6.87 -3.98
C ALA A 54 9.26 5.39 -4.28
N PHE A 55 10.46 4.86 -4.05
CA PHE A 55 10.77 3.45 -4.23
C PHE A 55 11.14 2.83 -2.89
N GLY A 56 10.39 1.81 -2.48
CA GLY A 56 10.70 0.95 -1.34
C GLY A 56 11.21 -0.40 -1.83
N HIS A 57 11.92 -1.14 -0.99
CA HIS A 57 12.52 -2.44 -1.33
C HIS A 57 11.92 -3.62 -0.56
N ASP A 58 11.06 -3.34 0.42
CA ASP A 58 10.58 -4.30 1.42
C ASP A 58 9.05 -4.36 1.54
N GLU A 59 8.34 -3.86 0.52
CA GLU A 59 6.87 -3.83 0.44
C GLU A 59 6.29 -5.25 0.68
N GLU A 60 6.75 -6.24 -0.09
CA GLU A 60 6.34 -7.65 -0.02
C GLU A 60 6.57 -8.34 1.34
N SER A 61 7.38 -7.72 2.19
CA SER A 61 7.61 -8.19 3.56
C SER A 61 6.72 -7.44 4.53
N HIS A 62 7.05 -6.18 4.79
CA HIS A 62 6.41 -5.37 5.83
C HIS A 62 6.33 -3.87 5.52
N GLY A 63 7.19 -3.36 4.62
CA GLY A 63 7.28 -1.94 4.29
C GLY A 63 7.87 -1.04 5.39
N TRP A 64 8.54 -1.62 6.38
CA TRP A 64 9.10 -0.91 7.54
C TRP A 64 10.33 -0.07 7.21
N ASP A 65 11.17 -0.54 6.31
CA ASP A 65 12.42 0.11 5.91
C ASP A 65 12.25 0.95 4.63
N GLY A 66 11.23 0.66 3.82
CA GLY A 66 10.85 1.42 2.64
C GLY A 66 9.75 2.45 2.93
N ALA A 67 8.50 2.07 2.68
CA ALA A 67 7.36 2.99 2.69
C ALA A 67 7.19 3.74 4.02
N GLN A 68 7.40 3.08 5.15
CA GLN A 68 7.30 3.68 6.47
C GLN A 68 8.38 4.76 6.71
N GLN A 69 9.64 4.51 6.32
CA GLN A 69 10.71 5.50 6.45
C GLN A 69 10.50 6.69 5.52
N ILE A 70 10.02 6.45 4.29
CA ILE A 70 9.68 7.51 3.35
C ILE A 70 8.55 8.39 3.92
N SER A 71 7.51 7.78 4.49
CA SER A 71 6.42 8.49 5.16
C SER A 71 6.93 9.35 6.33
N ALA A 72 7.80 8.79 7.18
CA ALA A 72 8.42 9.52 8.28
C ALA A 72 9.27 10.71 7.79
N LEU A 73 10.03 10.52 6.70
CA LEU A 73 10.82 11.58 6.08
C LEU A 73 9.94 12.71 5.56
N LEU A 74 8.87 12.39 4.81
CA LEU A 74 7.93 13.40 4.31
C LEU A 74 7.28 14.20 5.45
N ARG A 75 6.89 13.52 6.53
CA ARG A 75 6.35 14.17 7.74
C ARG A 75 7.36 15.09 8.41
N SER A 76 8.61 14.64 8.60
CA SER A 76 9.67 15.48 9.18
C SER A 76 10.00 16.72 8.35
N ARG A 77 9.76 16.67 7.05
CA ARG A 77 9.91 17.81 6.12
C ARG A 77 8.64 18.67 6.00
N ASN A 78 7.60 18.35 6.77
CA ASN A 78 6.30 19.01 6.73
C ASN A 78 5.67 19.02 5.32
N ILE A 79 5.87 17.93 4.56
CA ILE A 79 5.32 17.75 3.22
C ILE A 79 3.94 17.10 3.35
N THR A 80 2.91 17.74 2.76
CA THR A 80 1.54 17.23 2.74
C THR A 80 1.19 16.78 1.32
N LEU A 81 0.78 15.51 1.17
CA LEU A 81 0.39 14.96 -0.14
C LEU A 81 -1.11 15.12 -0.38
N GLU A 82 -1.52 15.34 -1.65
CA GLU A 82 -2.95 15.36 -2.00
C GLU A 82 -3.48 13.97 -2.24
N TYR A 83 -2.74 13.15 -2.99
CA TYR A 83 -3.08 11.76 -3.19
C TYR A 83 -1.85 10.88 -3.40
N ILE A 84 -2.09 9.59 -3.28
CA ILE A 84 -1.11 8.53 -3.50
C ILE A 84 -1.63 7.64 -4.62
N LEU A 85 -0.85 7.54 -5.69
CA LEU A 85 -0.99 6.47 -6.69
C LEU A 85 -0.04 5.35 -6.28
N ASP A 86 -0.58 4.15 -6.16
CA ASP A 86 0.19 2.94 -5.86
C ASP A 86 0.30 2.03 -7.09
N GLU A 87 0.49 0.73 -6.87
CA GLU A 87 0.70 -0.34 -7.86
C GLU A 87 -0.24 -0.38 -9.07
N GLY A 88 -1.38 0.31 -8.99
CA GLY A 88 -2.42 0.22 -9.99
C GLY A 88 -3.06 -1.16 -9.97
N THR A 89 -3.87 -1.46 -10.98
CA THR A 89 -4.53 -2.75 -11.11
C THR A 89 -4.49 -3.24 -12.55
N PHE A 90 -4.96 -4.46 -12.76
CA PHE A 90 -4.96 -5.11 -14.07
C PHE A 90 -5.82 -4.38 -15.09
N VAL A 91 -5.41 -4.51 -16.36
CA VAL A 91 -6.30 -4.31 -17.50
C VAL A 91 -6.99 -5.64 -17.77
N LEU A 92 -8.32 -5.65 -17.69
CA LEU A 92 -9.13 -6.82 -17.96
C LEU A 92 -9.55 -6.82 -19.44
N GLU A 93 -9.41 -7.97 -20.10
CA GLU A 93 -9.89 -8.19 -21.46
C GLU A 93 -10.87 -9.35 -21.46
N SER A 94 -12.08 -9.13 -22.00
CA SER A 94 -13.12 -10.15 -22.18
C SER A 94 -13.51 -10.94 -20.91
N MET A 95 -13.21 -10.42 -19.72
CA MET A 95 -13.50 -11.05 -18.43
C MET A 95 -14.92 -10.74 -17.92
N ILE A 96 -15.55 -9.67 -18.42
CA ILE A 96 -16.88 -9.22 -18.00
C ILE A 96 -17.84 -9.42 -19.18
N PRO A 97 -18.90 -10.24 -19.03
CA PRO A 97 -19.90 -10.42 -20.07
C PRO A 97 -20.47 -9.08 -20.54
N GLY A 98 -20.39 -8.81 -21.85
CA GLY A 98 -20.86 -7.58 -22.47
C GLY A 98 -19.83 -6.44 -22.55
N ILE A 99 -18.59 -6.65 -22.09
CA ILE A 99 -17.47 -5.72 -22.30
C ILE A 99 -16.43 -6.38 -23.20
N GLU A 100 -16.33 -5.89 -24.44
CA GLU A 100 -15.44 -6.44 -25.48
C GLU A 100 -14.16 -5.62 -25.67
N PHE A 101 -13.96 -4.54 -24.90
CA PHE A 101 -12.79 -3.68 -24.97
C PHE A 101 -11.94 -3.76 -23.69
N PRO A 102 -10.64 -3.42 -23.75
CA PRO A 102 -9.77 -3.43 -22.58
C PRO A 102 -10.28 -2.49 -21.49
N LEU A 103 -10.43 -3.00 -20.27
CA LEU A 103 -10.93 -2.27 -19.11
C LEU A 103 -9.81 -2.11 -18.07
N ALA A 104 -9.33 -0.89 -17.88
CA ALA A 104 -8.42 -0.57 -16.79
C ALA A 104 -9.20 -0.51 -15.46
N MET A 105 -8.84 -1.38 -14.52
CA MET A 105 -9.37 -1.25 -13.16
C MET A 105 -8.67 -0.12 -12.41
N VAL A 106 -9.39 0.51 -11.48
CA VAL A 106 -8.84 1.50 -10.55
C VAL A 106 -9.27 1.14 -9.13
N SER A 107 -8.31 0.68 -8.33
CA SER A 107 -8.52 0.47 -6.91
C SER A 107 -8.36 1.77 -6.13
N VAL A 108 -9.34 2.09 -5.27
CA VAL A 108 -9.35 3.30 -4.43
C VAL A 108 -9.05 3.00 -2.96
N SER A 109 -8.98 1.73 -2.59
CA SER A 109 -8.77 1.28 -1.22
C SER A 109 -8.18 -0.12 -1.19
N GLU A 110 -7.37 -0.40 -0.18
CA GLU A 110 -6.87 -1.74 0.14
C GLU A 110 -7.49 -2.25 1.45
N LYS A 111 -7.61 -3.57 1.60
CA LYS A 111 -8.04 -4.19 2.84
C LYS A 111 -6.85 -4.29 3.79
N GLY A 112 -7.01 -3.85 5.04
CA GLY A 112 -5.99 -4.08 6.06
C GLY A 112 -5.76 -5.57 6.32
N ARG A 113 -4.52 -5.93 6.69
CA ARG A 113 -4.16 -7.30 7.12
C ARG A 113 -3.88 -7.36 8.62
N VAL A 114 -4.09 -8.54 9.19
CA VAL A 114 -3.67 -8.88 10.55
C VAL A 114 -3.12 -10.31 10.55
N ASN A 115 -2.00 -10.50 11.22
CA ASN A 115 -1.44 -11.82 11.49
C ASN A 115 -1.67 -12.14 12.97
N LEU A 116 -2.22 -13.32 13.26
CA LEU A 116 -2.53 -13.77 14.62
C LEU A 116 -1.72 -15.02 14.94
N GLU A 117 -1.07 -15.04 16.11
CA GLU A 117 -0.45 -16.23 16.69
C GLU A 117 -1.36 -16.78 17.79
N LEU A 118 -1.75 -18.05 17.67
CA LEU A 118 -2.63 -18.72 18.62
C LEU A 118 -1.85 -19.84 19.33
N THR A 119 -1.74 -19.72 20.65
CA THR A 119 -1.02 -20.69 21.49
C THR A 119 -1.95 -21.27 22.55
N VAL A 120 -1.95 -22.59 22.71
CA VAL A 120 -2.67 -23.28 23.79
C VAL A 120 -1.66 -23.89 24.74
N HIS A 121 -1.74 -23.50 26.01
CA HIS A 121 -0.95 -24.09 27.09
C HIS A 121 -1.79 -25.11 27.85
N ASP A 122 -1.23 -26.30 28.09
CA ASP A 122 -1.86 -27.34 28.89
C ASP A 122 -0.79 -28.15 29.63
N THR A 123 -1.19 -28.86 30.68
CA THR A 123 -0.31 -29.74 31.44
C THR A 123 -0.16 -31.11 30.76
N PRO A 124 1.06 -31.67 30.67
CA PRO A 124 1.27 -33.03 30.16
C PRO A 124 0.46 -34.06 30.95
N GLY A 125 -0.11 -35.04 30.26
CA GLY A 125 -0.91 -36.12 30.85
C GLY A 125 -0.47 -37.49 30.35
N HIS A 126 -0.83 -38.55 31.09
CA HIS A 126 -0.53 -39.93 30.70
C HIS A 126 -1.45 -40.36 29.56
N SER A 127 -0.92 -40.95 28.49
CA SER A 127 -1.71 -41.31 27.28
C SER A 127 -2.82 -42.31 27.56
N SER A 128 -2.71 -43.11 28.62
CA SER A 128 -3.75 -44.05 29.09
C SER A 128 -4.86 -43.40 29.93
N PHE A 129 -4.71 -42.12 30.31
CA PHE A 129 -5.74 -41.30 30.97
C PHE A 129 -5.89 -39.98 30.20
N PRO A 130 -6.41 -40.03 28.96
CA PRO A 130 -6.55 -38.84 28.15
C PRO A 130 -7.52 -37.85 28.81
N LYS A 131 -7.15 -36.57 28.78
CA LYS A 131 -8.07 -35.48 29.13
C LYS A 131 -9.21 -35.42 28.12
N LYS A 132 -10.35 -34.88 28.57
CA LYS A 132 -11.55 -34.71 27.73
C LYS A 132 -11.27 -33.83 26.51
N GLU A 133 -10.40 -32.82 26.64
CA GLU A 133 -9.93 -32.01 25.53
C GLU A 133 -8.41 -31.91 25.59
N THR A 134 -7.75 -32.12 24.46
CA THR A 134 -6.33 -31.91 24.29
C THR A 134 -6.07 -30.51 23.76
N PRO A 135 -4.84 -29.98 23.86
CA PRO A 135 -4.47 -28.69 23.25
C PRO A 135 -4.83 -28.61 21.77
N ILE A 136 -4.66 -29.73 21.05
CA ILE A 136 -5.01 -29.84 19.63
C ILE A 136 -6.51 -29.63 19.42
N VAL A 137 -7.36 -30.26 20.25
CA VAL A 137 -8.83 -30.10 20.15
C VAL A 137 -9.25 -28.67 20.47
N ILE A 138 -8.64 -28.05 21.48
CA ILE A 138 -8.93 -26.66 21.86
C ILE A 138 -8.53 -25.72 20.72
N LEU A 139 -7.32 -25.86 20.17
CA LEU A 139 -6.85 -25.05 19.07
C LEU A 139 -7.71 -25.24 17.81
N ALA A 140 -8.07 -26.48 17.47
CA ALA A 140 -8.95 -26.78 16.34
C ALA A 140 -10.32 -26.10 16.48
N LYS A 141 -10.91 -26.10 17.69
CA LYS A 141 -12.17 -25.39 17.95
C LYS A 141 -12.04 -23.88 17.81
N ALA A 142 -10.93 -23.30 18.27
CA ALA A 142 -10.66 -21.87 18.12
C ALA A 142 -10.55 -21.48 16.64
N LEU A 143 -9.83 -22.27 15.84
CA LEU A 143 -9.70 -22.07 14.39
C LEU A 143 -11.05 -22.19 13.69
N ALA A 144 -11.84 -23.24 13.97
CA ALA A 144 -13.16 -23.42 13.36
C ALA A 144 -14.11 -22.27 13.69
N LYS A 145 -14.03 -21.71 14.91
CA LYS A 145 -14.81 -20.54 15.30
C LYS A 145 -14.37 -19.28 14.55
N LEU A 146 -13.06 -19.06 14.39
CA LEU A 146 -12.52 -17.91 13.67
C LEU A 146 -12.89 -17.95 12.19
N GLU A 147 -12.83 -19.11 11.55
CA GLU A 147 -13.23 -19.31 10.16
C GLU A 147 -14.73 -19.11 9.95
N GLY A 148 -15.55 -19.58 10.90
CA GLY A 148 -17.01 -19.44 10.85
C GLY A 148 -17.53 -18.02 11.06
N ASP A 149 -16.70 -17.08 11.54
CA ASP A 149 -17.06 -15.70 11.81
C ASP A 149 -16.50 -14.76 10.72
N VAL A 150 -17.19 -14.73 9.58
CA VAL A 150 -16.78 -13.93 8.42
C VAL A 150 -16.89 -12.44 8.74
N PHE A 151 -15.80 -11.69 8.53
CA PHE A 151 -15.81 -10.25 8.69
C PHE A 151 -16.95 -9.60 7.89
N PRO A 152 -17.79 -8.76 8.52
CA PRO A 152 -18.86 -8.07 7.83
C PRO A 152 -18.28 -7.12 6.78
N THR A 153 -18.94 -7.04 5.63
CA THR A 153 -18.58 -6.04 4.61
C THR A 153 -18.73 -4.63 5.19
N GLN A 154 -17.66 -3.83 5.08
CA GLN A 154 -17.66 -2.42 5.47
C GLN A 154 -17.66 -1.49 4.26
N PHE A 155 -18.02 -2.00 3.09
CA PHE A 155 -18.08 -1.22 1.86
C PHE A 155 -18.98 0.02 2.05
N GLY A 156 -18.45 1.21 1.75
CA GLY A 156 -19.16 2.49 1.87
C GLY A 156 -19.17 3.14 3.26
N LYS A 157 -18.64 2.51 4.31
CA LYS A 157 -18.57 3.12 5.66
C LYS A 157 -17.26 3.86 5.96
N GLY A 158 -16.19 3.52 5.23
CA GLY A 158 -14.85 4.14 5.36
C GLY A 158 -14.26 4.04 6.78
N PRO A 159 -12.96 4.31 6.95
CA PRO A 159 -12.46 4.72 8.25
C PRO A 159 -12.97 6.15 8.53
N ALA A 160 -13.57 6.36 9.70
CA ALA A 160 -13.75 7.71 10.24
C ALA A 160 -12.40 8.34 10.61
#